data_AF-I6XQ37-F1
#
_entry.id   AF-I6XQ37-F1
#
_cell.length_a   1.000
_cell.length_b   1.000
_cell.length_c   1.000
_cell.angle_alpha   90.00
_cell.angle_beta   90.00
_cell.angle_gamma   90.00
#
_symmetry.space_group_name_H-M   'P 1'
#
loop_
_entity.id
_entity.type
_entity.pdbx_description
1 polymer ?
#
loop_
_entity_poly.entity_id
_entity_poly.type
_entity_poly.pdbx_seq_one_letter_code
_entity_poly.pdbx_strand_id
1 'polypeptide(L)'
;KVSIQGNPVSILVEKATDGTKLKHLIVTPSGCGEQNMTGMTPTVIAVHYLDSTMQWETFGTNRRTEAIELIKKGYTQQLAYRKEDGSLAAFTTRPSSAWLTAYVAKVFAMAINMVDIKPEVVCGAIKWLILEKQQPDGLFQEDAPVIHKEMVGGYHGAEPSVSLTAFVLSALQESQKICKNYVKSPDGSIAKASGYLSRKYQSLTRPYTVALTSYALALTGKLNSEKVLMKFSKDGTHWAERNAHTYNIEGTSYALLALLQMEKAELTGPVVRWLAQQNYFGGGYGSTQATILVFQALAQYHVALPRQLELNLDVSVLLPRRANAITYRIENNN
;
A
#
# COMPACT_ATOMS: atom_id res chain seq x y z
N LYS A 1 -4.59 -27.90 24.69
CA LYS A 1 -5.56 -27.77 23.57
C LYS A 1 -4.75 -27.77 22.27
N VAL A 2 -4.98 -28.72 21.36
CA VAL A 2 -4.30 -28.77 20.05
C VAL A 2 -5.22 -28.09 19.04
N SER A 3 -4.70 -27.18 18.22
CA SER A 3 -5.44 -26.52 17.14
C SER A 3 -4.67 -26.73 15.85
N ILE A 4 -5.35 -27.22 14.82
CA ILE A 4 -4.79 -27.48 13.49
C ILE A 4 -5.45 -26.51 12.53
N GLN A 5 -4.66 -25.89 11.66
CA GLN A 5 -5.11 -24.84 10.75
C GLN A 5 -4.41 -25.02 9.41
N GLY A 6 -5.18 -25.08 8.32
CA GLY A 6 -4.61 -25.17 6.97
C GLY A 6 -3.86 -23.92 6.57
N ASN A 7 -4.27 -22.76 7.10
CA ASN A 7 -3.66 -21.48 6.79
C ASN A 7 -3.45 -20.59 8.03
N PRO A 8 -2.43 -20.89 8.86
CA PRO A 8 -2.19 -20.12 10.07
C PRO A 8 -1.81 -18.66 9.79
N VAL A 9 -1.30 -18.35 8.59
CA VAL A 9 -0.95 -16.99 8.19
C VAL A 9 -2.21 -16.19 7.87
N SER A 10 -3.16 -16.75 7.11
CA SER A 10 -4.46 -16.11 6.84
C SER A 10 -5.21 -15.82 8.14
N ILE A 11 -5.31 -16.80 9.07
CA ILE A 11 -5.96 -16.60 10.37
C ILE A 11 -5.24 -15.56 11.22
N LEU A 12 -3.92 -15.50 11.16
CA LEU A 12 -3.13 -14.50 11.87
C LEU A 12 -3.34 -13.10 11.28
N VAL A 13 -3.45 -12.97 9.96
CA VAL A 13 -3.86 -11.73 9.29
C VAL A 13 -5.27 -11.35 9.72
N GLU A 14 -6.26 -12.25 9.58
CA GLU A 14 -7.64 -12.01 10.00
C GLU A 14 -7.77 -11.57 11.46
N LYS A 15 -7.01 -12.19 12.38
CA LYS A 15 -7.00 -11.81 13.80
C LYS A 15 -6.28 -10.48 14.04
N ALA A 16 -5.23 -10.18 13.29
CA ALA A 16 -4.52 -8.91 13.37
C ALA A 16 -5.37 -7.76 12.81
N THR A 17 -6.17 -8.04 11.78
CA THR A 17 -7.02 -7.11 11.05
C THR A 17 -8.50 -7.34 11.31
N ASP A 18 -8.86 -7.90 12.46
CA ASP A 18 -10.26 -8.17 12.81
C ASP A 18 -11.03 -6.86 12.59
N GLY A 19 -12.15 -6.92 11.86
CA GLY A 19 -12.96 -5.74 11.58
C GLY A 19 -13.28 -4.93 12.84
N THR A 20 -13.46 -5.59 13.99
CA THR A 20 -13.67 -4.90 15.28
C THR A 20 -12.48 -4.07 15.74
N LYS A 21 -11.27 -4.37 15.27
CA LYS A 21 -10.07 -3.55 15.46
C LYS A 21 -10.03 -2.40 14.47
N LEU A 22 -10.64 -2.50 13.29
CA LEU A 22 -10.62 -1.44 12.25
C LEU A 22 -11.64 -0.32 12.49
N LYS A 23 -12.49 -0.40 13.52
CA LYS A 23 -13.59 0.57 13.72
C LYS A 23 -13.13 2.03 13.81
N HIS A 24 -11.97 2.25 14.39
CA HIS A 24 -11.41 3.57 14.65
C HIS A 24 -10.68 4.15 13.42
N LEU A 25 -10.50 3.37 12.33
CA LEU A 25 -10.03 3.87 11.03
C LEU A 25 -11.11 4.66 10.29
N ILE A 26 -12.37 4.54 10.72
CA ILE A 26 -13.48 5.32 10.19
C ILE A 26 -13.40 6.70 10.83
N VAL A 27 -12.67 7.59 10.16
CA VAL A 27 -12.34 8.93 10.65
C VAL A 27 -13.01 9.98 9.77
N THR A 28 -13.50 11.05 10.39
CA THR A 28 -14.02 12.21 9.66
C THR A 28 -12.85 13.06 9.15
N PRO A 29 -12.71 13.25 7.82
CA PRO A 29 -11.67 14.11 7.28
C PRO A 29 -11.96 15.59 7.57
N SER A 30 -10.90 16.38 7.75
CA SER A 30 -10.96 17.81 8.06
C SER A 30 -9.61 18.50 7.83
N GLY A 31 -9.60 19.83 7.94
CA GLY A 31 -8.37 20.63 7.88
C GLY A 31 -7.94 20.99 6.45
N CYS A 32 -6.65 21.28 6.30
CA CYS A 32 -6.02 21.63 5.02
C CYS A 32 -5.89 20.41 4.08
N GLY A 33 -5.43 20.59 2.84
CA GLY A 33 -5.33 19.50 1.86
C GLY A 33 -4.48 18.31 2.32
N GLU A 34 -3.50 18.53 3.20
CA GLU A 34 -2.68 17.46 3.79
C GLU A 34 -3.41 16.74 4.94
N GLN A 35 -4.01 17.50 5.85
CA GLN A 35 -4.75 16.98 7.00
C GLN A 35 -6.01 16.23 6.57
N ASN A 36 -6.69 16.74 5.55
CA ASN A 36 -7.87 16.10 4.97
C ASN A 36 -7.52 14.71 4.44
N MET A 37 -6.39 14.58 3.74
CA MET A 37 -5.90 13.28 3.29
C MET A 37 -5.47 12.38 4.44
N THR A 38 -4.85 12.91 5.49
CA THR A 38 -4.51 12.16 6.70
C THR A 38 -5.76 11.57 7.38
N GLY A 39 -6.88 12.29 7.39
CA GLY A 39 -8.16 11.79 7.93
C GLY A 39 -8.93 10.88 6.97
N MET A 40 -8.85 11.10 5.65
CA MET A 40 -9.59 10.33 4.65
C MET A 40 -8.94 8.97 4.37
N THR A 41 -7.61 8.90 4.34
CA THR A 41 -6.86 7.69 3.98
C THR A 41 -7.23 6.46 4.82
N PRO A 42 -7.29 6.54 6.17
CA PRO A 42 -7.61 5.41 7.02
C PRO A 42 -8.97 4.79 6.66
N THR A 43 -9.97 5.63 6.38
CA THR A 43 -11.31 5.19 5.97
C THR A 43 -11.29 4.51 4.60
N VAL A 44 -10.59 5.09 3.61
CA VAL A 44 -10.46 4.50 2.26
C VAL A 44 -9.82 3.12 2.32
N ILE A 45 -8.70 2.97 3.04
CA ILE A 45 -8.00 1.70 3.08
C ILE A 45 -8.75 0.64 3.90
N ALA A 46 -9.48 1.04 4.95
CA ALA A 46 -10.35 0.13 5.69
C ALA A 46 -11.46 -0.43 4.79
N VAL A 47 -12.11 0.43 4.00
CA VAL A 47 -13.13 -0.01 3.03
C VAL A 47 -12.50 -0.91 1.97
N HIS A 48 -11.34 -0.54 1.41
CA HIS A 48 -10.61 -1.37 0.45
C HIS A 48 -10.33 -2.77 0.99
N TYR A 49 -9.83 -2.84 2.23
CA TYR A 49 -9.53 -4.09 2.89
C TYR A 49 -10.78 -4.94 3.08
N LEU A 50 -11.82 -4.39 3.71
CA LEU A 50 -13.06 -5.11 4.03
C LEU A 50 -13.83 -5.55 2.78
N ASP A 51 -13.84 -4.73 1.72
CA ASP A 51 -14.39 -5.12 0.41
C ASP A 51 -13.60 -6.28 -0.20
N SER A 52 -12.27 -6.23 -0.12
CA SER A 52 -11.38 -7.26 -0.70
C SER A 52 -11.41 -8.59 0.07
N THR A 53 -11.67 -8.55 1.38
CA THR A 53 -11.72 -9.75 2.24
C THR A 53 -13.14 -10.23 2.54
N MET A 54 -14.17 -9.52 2.08
CA MET A 54 -15.59 -9.82 2.34
C MET A 54 -15.96 -9.87 3.85
N GLN A 55 -15.32 -9.03 4.67
CA GLN A 55 -15.48 -9.05 6.15
C GLN A 55 -16.48 -8.01 6.70
N TRP A 56 -17.42 -7.52 5.89
CA TRP A 56 -18.40 -6.53 6.36
C TRP A 56 -19.38 -7.08 7.40
N GLU A 57 -19.75 -8.36 7.30
CA GLU A 57 -20.71 -8.98 8.22
C GLU A 57 -20.21 -8.98 9.67
N THR A 58 -18.91 -9.21 9.88
CA THR A 58 -18.26 -9.20 11.19
C THR A 58 -17.98 -7.78 11.70
N PHE A 59 -17.90 -6.78 10.81
CA PHE A 59 -17.63 -5.38 11.15
C PHE A 59 -18.85 -4.66 11.74
N GLY A 60 -20.05 -5.03 11.28
CA GLY A 60 -21.34 -4.50 11.73
C GLY A 60 -22.20 -3.94 10.59
N THR A 61 -23.51 -3.97 10.78
CA THR A 61 -24.50 -3.49 9.80
C THR A 61 -24.36 -1.98 9.54
N ASN A 62 -24.64 -1.53 8.31
CA ASN A 62 -24.63 -0.12 7.85
C ASN A 62 -23.30 0.64 7.92
N ARG A 63 -22.22 0.06 8.47
CA ARG A 63 -20.94 0.75 8.61
C ARG A 63 -20.21 1.00 7.30
N ARG A 64 -20.47 0.16 6.28
CA ARG A 64 -19.99 0.41 4.92
C ARG A 64 -20.56 1.72 4.38
N THR A 65 -21.86 1.92 4.51
CA THR A 65 -22.55 3.14 4.04
C THR A 65 -22.00 4.39 4.75
N GLU A 66 -21.82 4.34 6.06
CA GLU A 66 -21.20 5.42 6.83
C GLU A 66 -19.79 5.77 6.31
N ALA A 67 -18.94 4.75 6.12
CA ALA A 67 -17.59 4.93 5.61
C ALA A 67 -17.59 5.56 4.20
N ILE A 68 -18.49 5.12 3.31
CA ILE A 68 -18.65 5.69 1.97
C ILE A 68 -19.03 7.17 2.03
N GLU A 69 -19.94 7.58 2.91
CA GLU A 69 -20.30 9.00 3.06
C GLU A 69 -19.12 9.85 3.58
N LEU A 70 -18.30 9.32 4.48
CA LEU A 70 -17.08 9.99 4.92
C LEU A 70 -16.04 10.14 3.81
N ILE A 71 -15.89 9.11 2.96
CA ILE A 71 -15.01 9.17 1.78
C ILE A 71 -15.52 10.23 0.79
N LYS A 72 -16.84 10.29 0.52
CA LYS A 72 -17.43 11.34 -0.34
C LYS A 72 -17.20 12.75 0.21
N LYS A 73 -17.36 12.93 1.53
CA LYS A 73 -17.08 14.20 2.21
C LYS A 73 -15.60 14.58 2.07
N GLY A 74 -14.69 13.66 2.34
CA GLY A 74 -13.24 13.88 2.20
C GLY A 74 -12.83 14.21 0.78
N TYR A 75 -13.40 13.52 -0.22
CA TYR A 75 -13.20 13.82 -1.63
C TYR A 75 -13.64 15.25 -1.97
N THR A 76 -14.86 15.63 -1.57
CA THR A 76 -15.42 16.97 -1.82
C THR A 76 -14.55 18.06 -1.19
N GLN A 77 -14.09 17.85 0.06
CA GLN A 77 -13.17 18.76 0.75
C GLN A 77 -11.81 18.83 0.06
N GLN A 78 -11.27 17.72 -0.41
CA GLN A 78 -9.96 17.69 -1.07
C GLN A 78 -9.95 18.48 -2.38
N LEU A 79 -11.08 18.51 -3.11
CA LEU A 79 -11.19 19.29 -4.34
C LEU A 79 -11.02 20.80 -4.11
N ALA A 80 -11.29 21.30 -2.91
CA ALA A 80 -11.02 22.71 -2.57
C ALA A 80 -9.51 23.06 -2.56
N TYR A 81 -8.65 22.05 -2.47
CA TYR A 81 -7.18 22.20 -2.47
C TYR A 81 -6.54 21.81 -3.80
N ARG A 82 -7.34 21.39 -4.78
CA ARG A 82 -6.92 21.12 -6.16
C ARG A 82 -6.83 22.44 -6.93
N LYS A 83 -5.72 22.67 -7.61
CA LYS A 83 -5.54 23.83 -8.50
C LYS A 83 -6.08 23.56 -9.90
N GLU A 84 -6.16 24.62 -10.71
CA GLU A 84 -6.67 24.56 -12.08
C GLU A 84 -5.85 23.61 -12.97
N ASP A 85 -4.53 23.59 -12.79
CA ASP A 85 -3.59 22.71 -13.51
C ASP A 85 -3.68 21.23 -13.08
N GLY A 86 -4.51 20.90 -12.08
CA GLY A 86 -4.70 19.55 -11.56
C GLY A 86 -3.77 19.18 -10.40
N SER A 87 -2.84 20.06 -10.03
CA SER A 87 -1.91 19.85 -8.92
C SER A 87 -2.56 20.11 -7.55
N LEU A 88 -1.93 19.62 -6.49
CA LEU A 88 -2.42 19.72 -5.12
C LEU A 88 -1.39 20.34 -4.17
N ALA A 89 -1.88 21.04 -3.17
CA ALA A 89 -1.09 21.67 -2.11
C ALA A 89 -1.86 21.62 -0.78
N ALA A 90 -1.20 21.90 0.36
CA ALA A 90 -1.91 22.10 1.63
C ALA A 90 -2.95 23.22 1.56
N PHE A 91 -2.62 24.29 0.85
CA PHE A 91 -3.46 25.45 0.58
C PHE A 91 -3.23 25.89 -0.86
N THR A 92 -4.28 26.36 -1.56
CA THR A 92 -4.17 26.78 -2.97
C THR A 92 -3.21 27.96 -3.18
N THR A 93 -2.95 28.75 -2.14
CA THR A 93 -1.98 29.86 -2.13
C THR A 93 -0.52 29.41 -2.03
N ARG A 94 -0.25 28.14 -1.69
CA ARG A 94 1.11 27.59 -1.64
C ARG A 94 1.50 26.95 -2.97
N PRO A 95 2.79 26.88 -3.31
CA PRO A 95 3.26 26.04 -4.41
C PRO A 95 2.82 24.57 -4.23
N SER A 96 2.61 23.87 -5.34
CA SER A 96 2.08 22.51 -5.35
C SER A 96 3.16 21.47 -5.06
N SER A 97 2.81 20.47 -4.24
CA SER A 97 3.73 19.38 -3.86
C SER A 97 3.61 18.23 -4.85
N ALA A 98 4.74 17.78 -5.39
CA ALA A 98 4.79 16.58 -6.23
C ALA A 98 4.38 15.34 -5.44
N TRP A 99 4.88 15.21 -4.21
CA TRP A 99 4.56 14.10 -3.32
C TRP A 99 3.07 14.05 -2.97
N LEU A 100 2.48 15.19 -2.55
CA LEU A 100 1.06 15.23 -2.19
C LEU A 100 0.17 14.95 -3.39
N THR A 101 0.51 15.51 -4.56
CA THR A 101 -0.25 15.30 -5.79
C THR A 101 -0.26 13.83 -6.18
N ALA A 102 0.89 13.15 -6.12
CA ALA A 102 0.98 11.71 -6.37
C ALA A 102 0.23 10.88 -5.33
N TYR A 103 0.32 11.26 -4.06
CA TYR A 103 -0.37 10.58 -2.97
C TYR A 103 -1.89 10.64 -3.12
N VAL A 104 -2.45 11.81 -3.40
CA VAL A 104 -3.89 11.97 -3.62
C VAL A 104 -4.35 11.21 -4.86
N ALA A 105 -3.59 11.26 -5.96
CA ALA A 105 -3.90 10.48 -7.15
C ALA A 105 -3.98 8.98 -6.84
N LYS A 106 -3.01 8.45 -6.07
CA LYS A 106 -3.01 7.06 -5.61
C LYS A 106 -4.23 6.72 -4.74
N VAL A 107 -4.55 7.53 -3.73
CA VAL A 107 -5.70 7.28 -2.85
C VAL A 107 -7.03 7.37 -3.62
N PHE A 108 -7.16 8.31 -4.55
CA PHE A 108 -8.35 8.44 -5.38
C PHE A 108 -8.49 7.30 -6.39
N ALA A 109 -7.40 6.83 -6.99
CA ALA A 109 -7.40 5.65 -7.83
C ALA A 109 -7.87 4.39 -7.07
N MET A 110 -7.50 4.26 -5.80
CA MET A 110 -7.99 3.19 -4.92
C MET A 110 -9.49 3.34 -4.61
N ALA A 111 -9.95 4.57 -4.35
CA ALA A 111 -11.33 4.86 -3.96
C ALA A 111 -12.34 4.93 -5.12
N ILE A 112 -11.89 4.96 -6.38
CA ILE A 112 -12.77 5.18 -7.56
C ILE A 112 -13.85 4.11 -7.73
N ASN A 113 -13.63 2.89 -7.24
CA ASN A 113 -14.62 1.81 -7.28
C ASN A 113 -15.57 1.82 -6.07
N MET A 114 -15.32 2.69 -5.08
CA MET A 114 -16.12 2.82 -3.86
C MET A 114 -17.06 4.02 -3.95
N VAL A 115 -16.57 5.12 -4.52
CA VAL A 115 -17.25 6.41 -4.65
C VAL A 115 -17.07 6.96 -6.06
N ASP A 116 -18.02 7.76 -6.53
CA ASP A 116 -17.99 8.39 -7.86
C ASP A 116 -16.93 9.51 -7.94
N ILE A 117 -15.67 9.10 -8.11
CA ILE A 117 -14.55 10.01 -8.36
C ILE A 117 -14.41 10.20 -9.87
N LYS A 118 -14.40 11.47 -10.29
CA LYS A 118 -14.24 11.85 -11.69
C LYS A 118 -12.84 11.47 -12.19
N PRO A 119 -12.69 10.67 -13.27
CA PRO A 119 -11.38 10.30 -13.80
C PRO A 119 -10.47 11.50 -14.09
N GLU A 120 -11.04 12.63 -14.48
CA GLU A 120 -10.32 13.87 -14.78
C GLU A 120 -9.56 14.43 -13.56
N VAL A 121 -10.01 14.13 -12.35
CA VAL A 121 -9.34 14.55 -11.12
C VAL A 121 -8.04 13.77 -10.94
N VAL A 122 -8.11 12.44 -11.06
CA VAL A 122 -6.93 11.56 -10.97
C VAL A 122 -5.98 11.84 -12.13
N CYS A 123 -6.50 11.87 -13.35
CA CYS A 123 -5.67 11.98 -14.54
C CYS A 123 -5.12 13.38 -14.77
N GLY A 124 -5.78 14.43 -14.25
CA GLY A 124 -5.21 15.78 -14.19
C GLY A 124 -3.96 15.83 -13.30
N ALA A 125 -4.03 15.24 -12.11
CA ALA A 125 -2.88 15.14 -11.19
C ALA A 125 -1.73 14.35 -11.82
N ILE A 126 -2.02 13.20 -12.44
CA ILE A 126 -1.03 12.38 -13.15
C ILE A 126 -0.39 13.16 -14.32
N LYS A 127 -1.21 13.84 -15.14
CA LYS A 127 -0.71 14.64 -16.25
C LYS A 127 0.24 15.74 -15.77
N TRP A 128 -0.14 16.46 -14.71
CA TRP A 128 0.68 17.51 -14.14
C TRP A 128 2.02 16.99 -13.62
N LEU A 129 2.04 15.85 -12.91
CA LEU A 129 3.29 15.22 -12.46
C LEU A 129 4.24 14.93 -13.64
N ILE A 130 3.70 14.36 -14.72
CA ILE A 130 4.50 14.00 -15.90
C ILE A 130 5.07 15.24 -16.58
N LEU A 131 4.26 16.29 -16.77
CA LEU A 131 4.64 17.47 -17.55
C LEU A 131 5.52 18.43 -16.76
N GLU A 132 5.22 18.64 -15.48
CA GLU A 132 5.81 19.71 -14.68
C GLU A 132 6.87 19.23 -13.69
N LYS A 133 6.86 17.93 -13.33
CA LYS A 133 7.72 17.38 -12.26
C LYS A 133 8.67 16.28 -12.71
N GLN A 134 8.55 15.77 -13.93
CA GLN A 134 9.48 14.76 -14.46
C GLN A 134 10.62 15.40 -15.25
N GLN A 135 11.86 15.10 -14.87
CA GLN A 135 13.05 15.49 -15.60
C GLN A 135 13.30 14.57 -16.82
N PRO A 136 14.08 15.02 -17.82
CA PRO A 136 14.36 14.23 -19.02
C PRO A 136 14.97 12.85 -18.76
N ASP A 137 15.73 12.70 -17.67
CA ASP A 137 16.38 11.45 -17.27
C ASP A 137 15.46 10.46 -16.55
N GLY A 138 14.23 10.89 -16.20
CA GLY A 138 13.18 10.12 -15.53
C GLY A 138 12.99 10.43 -14.05
N LEU A 139 13.84 11.26 -13.45
CA LEU A 139 13.71 11.69 -12.06
C LEU A 139 12.43 12.53 -11.86
N PHE A 140 11.71 12.31 -10.76
CA PHE A 140 10.69 13.27 -10.30
C PHE A 140 11.27 14.20 -9.23
N GLN A 141 10.94 15.49 -9.32
CA GLN A 141 11.43 16.53 -8.43
C GLN A 141 10.33 17.05 -7.50
N GLU A 142 10.69 17.32 -6.24
CA GLU A 142 9.84 18.02 -5.28
C GLU A 142 10.40 19.42 -5.04
N ASP A 143 9.57 20.43 -5.30
CA ASP A 143 9.93 21.84 -5.13
C ASP A 143 9.21 22.47 -3.93
N ALA A 144 8.16 21.82 -3.43
CA ALA A 144 7.34 22.32 -2.35
C ALA A 144 6.90 21.17 -1.44
N PRO A 145 7.80 20.70 -0.54
CA PRO A 145 7.48 19.62 0.37
C PRO A 145 6.26 19.93 1.24
N VAL A 146 5.56 18.88 1.64
CA VAL A 146 4.41 18.98 2.55
C VAL A 146 4.79 19.61 3.90
N ILE A 147 3.81 20.26 4.53
CA ILE A 147 3.95 20.87 5.86
C ILE A 147 3.98 19.77 6.93
N HIS A 148 3.05 18.81 6.82
CA HIS A 148 2.88 17.68 7.73
C HIS A 148 3.85 16.54 7.41
N LYS A 149 5.14 16.71 7.73
CA LYS A 149 6.20 15.73 7.40
C LYS A 149 5.94 14.32 7.94
N GLU A 150 5.13 14.17 8.97
CA GLU A 150 4.69 12.87 9.48
C GLU A 150 3.94 12.03 8.43
N MET A 151 3.33 12.68 7.42
CA MET A 151 2.55 12.00 6.38
C MET A 151 3.41 11.39 5.28
N VAL A 152 4.70 11.76 5.16
CA VAL A 152 5.58 11.28 4.07
C VAL A 152 6.26 9.95 4.35
N GLY A 153 6.23 9.46 5.59
CA GLY A 153 6.85 8.19 5.94
C GLY A 153 8.38 8.18 5.78
N GLY A 154 8.93 7.06 5.31
CA GLY A 154 10.38 6.83 5.20
C GLY A 154 11.13 7.75 4.22
N TYR A 155 10.40 8.52 3.41
CA TYR A 155 10.93 9.50 2.46
C TYR A 155 11.91 10.51 3.08
N HIS A 156 11.71 10.94 4.34
CA HIS A 156 12.50 12.02 4.94
C HIS A 156 14.00 11.68 5.09
N GLY A 157 14.36 10.40 5.21
CA GLY A 157 15.74 9.98 5.40
C GLY A 157 16.39 9.32 4.18
N ALA A 158 15.61 8.70 3.31
CA ALA A 158 16.12 7.66 2.43
C ALA A 158 16.24 8.12 0.99
N GLU A 159 17.47 8.42 0.53
CA GLU A 159 17.82 8.62 -0.89
C GLU A 159 16.70 9.37 -1.66
N PRO A 160 16.36 10.61 -1.25
CA PRO A 160 15.03 11.20 -1.43
C PRO A 160 14.60 11.25 -2.90
N SER A 161 15.51 11.60 -3.80
CA SER A 161 15.26 11.62 -5.25
C SER A 161 14.79 10.25 -5.80
N VAL A 162 15.38 9.15 -5.31
CA VAL A 162 14.98 7.78 -5.70
C VAL A 162 13.64 7.42 -5.09
N SER A 163 13.47 7.66 -3.78
CA SER A 163 12.23 7.37 -3.06
C SER A 163 11.02 8.11 -3.66
N LEU A 164 11.15 9.41 -3.93
CA LEU A 164 10.09 10.17 -4.60
C LEU A 164 9.77 9.62 -5.98
N THR A 165 10.79 9.35 -6.80
CA THR A 165 10.60 8.82 -8.15
C THR A 165 9.90 7.46 -8.14
N ALA A 166 10.29 6.56 -7.23
CA ALA A 166 9.65 5.27 -7.05
C ALA A 166 8.20 5.42 -6.57
N PHE A 167 7.95 6.31 -5.60
CA PHE A 167 6.60 6.59 -5.11
C PHE A 167 5.67 7.15 -6.19
N VAL A 168 6.14 8.15 -6.95
CA VAL A 168 5.36 8.73 -8.07
C VAL A 168 5.14 7.67 -9.17
N LEU A 169 6.14 6.84 -9.48
CA LEU A 169 5.99 5.74 -10.43
C LEU A 169 4.93 4.73 -9.98
N SER A 170 4.88 4.38 -8.69
CA SER A 170 3.81 3.53 -8.15
C SER A 170 2.43 4.17 -8.32
N ALA A 171 2.28 5.47 -8.04
CA ALA A 171 1.01 6.19 -8.24
C ALA A 171 0.58 6.23 -9.72
N LEU A 172 1.54 6.44 -10.64
CA LEU A 172 1.34 6.39 -12.09
C LEU A 172 0.82 5.02 -12.54
N GLN A 173 1.46 3.95 -12.07
CA GLN A 173 1.10 2.56 -12.38
C GLN A 173 -0.28 2.17 -11.83
N GLU A 174 -0.54 2.48 -10.56
CA GLU A 174 -1.83 2.18 -9.92
C GLU A 174 -3.00 2.95 -10.56
N SER A 175 -2.72 4.10 -11.19
CA SER A 175 -3.71 4.92 -11.92
C SER A 175 -3.77 4.64 -13.43
N GLN A 176 -2.90 3.79 -13.98
CA GLN A 176 -2.70 3.65 -15.43
C GLN A 176 -3.99 3.23 -16.16
N LYS A 177 -4.74 2.28 -15.59
CA LYS A 177 -6.00 1.80 -16.18
C LYS A 177 -7.06 2.90 -16.30
N ILE A 178 -7.12 3.79 -15.32
CA ILE A 178 -8.06 4.93 -15.28
C ILE A 178 -7.65 5.98 -16.32
N CYS A 179 -6.34 6.25 -16.41
CA CYS A 179 -5.82 7.38 -17.17
C CYS A 179 -5.35 7.07 -18.60
N LYS A 180 -5.49 5.81 -19.05
CA LYS A 180 -5.05 5.34 -20.37
C LYS A 180 -5.52 6.22 -21.54
N ASN A 181 -6.75 6.76 -21.45
CA ASN A 181 -7.35 7.59 -22.51
C ASN A 181 -7.20 9.11 -22.26
N TYR A 182 -6.77 9.52 -21.07
CA TYR A 182 -6.74 10.93 -20.65
C TYR A 182 -5.35 11.55 -20.80
N VAL A 183 -4.30 10.75 -20.64
CA VAL A 183 -2.91 11.20 -20.67
C VAL A 183 -2.29 10.70 -21.96
N LYS A 184 -1.70 11.61 -22.74
CA LYS A 184 -0.91 11.24 -23.92
C LYS A 184 0.47 10.75 -23.44
N SER A 185 0.87 9.55 -23.84
CA SER A 185 2.18 8.94 -23.56
C SER A 185 2.54 8.69 -22.08
N PRO A 186 1.63 8.17 -21.21
CA PRO A 186 1.99 7.77 -19.86
C PRO A 186 3.10 6.71 -19.86
N ASP A 187 3.10 5.82 -20.86
CA ASP A 187 4.08 4.73 -20.99
C ASP A 187 5.51 5.26 -21.21
N GLY A 188 5.66 6.38 -21.93
CA GLY A 188 6.97 7.02 -22.12
C GLY A 188 7.53 7.59 -20.81
N SER A 189 6.67 8.21 -20.00
CA SER A 189 7.03 8.71 -18.67
C SER A 189 7.40 7.57 -17.72
N ILE A 190 6.59 6.52 -17.69
CA ILE A 190 6.83 5.28 -16.93
C ILE A 190 8.17 4.65 -17.32
N ALA A 191 8.48 4.56 -18.62
CA ALA A 191 9.73 4.00 -19.11
C ALA A 191 10.96 4.81 -18.67
N LYS A 192 10.88 6.15 -18.68
CA LYS A 192 11.95 7.02 -18.17
C LYS A 192 12.18 6.83 -16.68
N ALA A 193 11.12 6.89 -15.88
CA ALA A 193 11.21 6.74 -14.42
C ALA A 193 11.72 5.35 -14.01
N SER A 194 11.18 4.28 -14.61
CA SER A 194 11.67 2.92 -14.37
C SER A 194 13.13 2.74 -14.83
N GLY A 195 13.53 3.37 -15.93
CA GLY A 195 14.92 3.40 -16.38
C GLY A 195 15.86 4.11 -15.39
N TYR A 196 15.45 5.27 -14.87
CA TYR A 196 16.18 5.99 -13.82
C TYR A 196 16.38 5.11 -12.58
N LEU A 197 15.30 4.53 -12.07
CA LEU A 197 15.33 3.66 -10.90
C LEU A 197 16.20 2.43 -11.12
N SER A 198 16.08 1.78 -12.29
CA SER A 198 16.88 0.59 -12.62
C SER A 198 18.40 0.88 -12.59
N ARG A 199 18.83 2.04 -13.08
CA ARG A 199 20.25 2.46 -13.03
C ARG A 199 20.76 2.68 -11.61
N LYS A 200 19.90 3.14 -10.69
CA LYS A 200 20.25 3.42 -9.29
C LYS A 200 20.10 2.21 -8.37
N TYR A 201 19.26 1.24 -8.74
CA TYR A 201 18.80 0.16 -7.87
C TYR A 201 19.93 -0.63 -7.19
N GLN A 202 20.99 -1.00 -7.90
CA GLN A 202 22.10 -1.76 -7.30
C GLN A 202 22.97 -0.95 -6.34
N SER A 203 22.96 0.38 -6.46
CA SER A 203 23.73 1.29 -5.60
C SER A 203 22.98 1.72 -4.34
N LEU A 204 21.71 1.32 -4.19
CA LEU A 204 20.90 1.69 -3.03
C LEU A 204 21.43 1.02 -1.77
N THR A 205 21.38 1.78 -0.68
CA THR A 205 22.00 1.38 0.61
C THR A 205 20.99 1.20 1.72
N ARG A 206 19.76 1.68 1.56
CA ARG A 206 18.76 1.69 2.62
C ARG A 206 17.66 0.66 2.35
N PRO A 207 17.33 -0.21 3.33
CA PRO A 207 16.28 -1.22 3.18
C PRO A 207 14.94 -0.64 2.70
N TYR A 208 14.55 0.53 3.22
CA TYR A 208 13.33 1.22 2.81
C TYR A 208 13.34 1.61 1.33
N THR A 209 14.38 2.32 0.85
CA THR A 209 14.47 2.74 -0.55
C THR A 209 14.50 1.54 -1.48
N VAL A 210 15.23 0.49 -1.09
CA VAL A 210 15.30 -0.76 -1.85
C VAL A 210 13.90 -1.34 -2.00
N ALA A 211 13.16 -1.53 -0.90
CA ALA A 211 11.82 -2.12 -0.95
C ALA A 211 10.83 -1.30 -1.79
N LEU A 212 10.79 0.02 -1.59
CA LEU A 212 9.93 0.92 -2.38
C LEU A 212 10.30 0.87 -3.88
N THR A 213 11.60 0.93 -4.20
CA THR A 213 12.08 0.86 -5.58
C THR A 213 11.79 -0.51 -6.20
N SER A 214 11.95 -1.59 -5.45
CA SER A 214 11.58 -2.94 -5.89
C SER A 214 10.11 -3.01 -6.28
N TYR A 215 9.21 -2.48 -5.44
CA TYR A 215 7.79 -2.45 -5.77
C TYR A 215 7.51 -1.67 -7.06
N ALA A 216 8.05 -0.46 -7.19
CA ALA A 216 7.88 0.36 -8.38
C ALA A 216 8.43 -0.32 -9.66
N LEU A 217 9.58 -0.99 -9.57
CA LEU A 217 10.13 -1.76 -10.68
C LEU A 217 9.32 -3.03 -10.97
N ALA A 218 8.78 -3.71 -9.96
CA ALA A 218 7.93 -4.89 -10.12
C ALA A 218 6.64 -4.54 -10.87
N LEU A 219 5.98 -3.42 -10.54
CA LEU A 219 4.78 -2.93 -11.24
C LEU A 219 5.02 -2.71 -12.74
N THR A 220 6.25 -2.35 -13.14
CA THR A 220 6.62 -2.11 -14.54
C THR A 220 7.25 -3.34 -15.23
N GLY A 221 7.35 -4.48 -14.54
CA GLY A 221 8.02 -5.68 -15.05
C GLY A 221 9.53 -5.51 -15.24
N LYS A 222 10.15 -4.49 -14.61
CA LYS A 222 11.60 -4.21 -14.70
C LYS A 222 12.41 -4.79 -13.54
N LEU A 223 11.75 -5.33 -12.51
CA LEU A 223 12.44 -6.03 -11.43
C LEU A 223 12.76 -7.47 -11.84
N ASN A 224 13.96 -7.69 -12.37
CA ASN A 224 14.37 -9.01 -12.91
C ASN A 224 14.56 -10.10 -11.84
N SER A 225 14.87 -9.74 -10.59
CA SER A 225 15.10 -10.69 -9.51
C SER A 225 14.91 -10.04 -8.14
N GLU A 226 14.38 -10.83 -7.22
CA GLU A 226 14.19 -10.50 -5.81
C GLU A 226 15.50 -10.46 -5.01
N LYS A 227 16.63 -10.92 -5.57
CA LYS A 227 17.92 -11.03 -4.85
C LYS A 227 18.37 -9.74 -4.16
N VAL A 228 18.29 -8.60 -4.85
CA VAL A 228 18.65 -7.30 -4.25
C VAL A 228 17.67 -6.94 -3.14
N LEU A 229 16.37 -7.15 -3.35
CA LEU A 229 15.36 -6.94 -2.32
C LEU A 229 15.66 -7.82 -1.09
N MET A 230 15.79 -9.12 -1.27
CA MET A 230 16.03 -10.10 -0.20
C MET A 230 17.35 -9.90 0.53
N LYS A 231 18.40 -9.36 -0.12
CA LYS A 231 19.66 -9.00 0.53
C LYS A 231 19.48 -8.01 1.69
N PHE A 232 18.49 -7.13 1.59
CA PHE A 232 18.18 -6.15 2.64
C PHE A 232 17.12 -6.64 3.64
N SER A 233 16.62 -7.86 3.47
CA SER A 233 15.71 -8.48 4.40
C SER A 233 16.46 -8.97 5.65
N LYS A 234 15.89 -8.73 6.82
CA LYS A 234 16.31 -9.37 8.07
C LYS A 234 15.62 -10.71 8.19
N ASP A 235 16.42 -11.78 8.13
CA ASP A 235 15.98 -13.18 8.29
C ASP A 235 14.86 -13.58 7.32
N GLY A 236 14.73 -12.89 6.18
CA GLY A 236 13.65 -13.13 5.21
C GLY A 236 12.27 -12.65 5.67
N THR A 237 12.18 -11.81 6.70
CA THR A 237 10.89 -11.43 7.31
C THR A 237 10.55 -9.95 7.18
N HIS A 238 11.52 -9.04 7.25
CA HIS A 238 11.24 -7.60 7.26
C HIS A 238 12.43 -6.75 6.80
N TRP A 239 12.16 -5.54 6.34
CA TRP A 239 13.16 -4.58 5.86
C TRP A 239 13.27 -3.45 6.86
N ALA A 240 14.36 -3.45 7.64
CA ALA A 240 14.44 -2.61 8.82
C ALA A 240 15.76 -1.87 9.04
N GLU A 241 15.61 -0.60 9.40
CA GLU A 241 16.63 0.29 9.90
C GLU A 241 16.50 0.48 11.42
N ARG A 242 17.59 0.88 12.09
CA ARG A 242 17.56 1.13 13.54
C ARG A 242 16.70 2.36 13.85
N ASN A 243 15.92 2.29 14.93
CA ASN A 243 15.07 3.39 15.43
C ASN A 243 14.07 3.97 14.41
N ALA A 244 13.61 3.14 13.46
CA ALA A 244 12.76 3.56 12.35
C ALA A 244 11.48 2.70 12.25
N HIS A 245 10.82 2.42 13.38
CA HIS A 245 9.75 1.42 13.47
C HIS A 245 8.65 1.59 12.41
N THR A 246 8.09 2.79 12.26
CA THR A 246 7.04 3.08 11.28
C THR A 246 7.52 2.95 9.84
N TYR A 247 8.76 3.38 9.55
CA TYR A 247 9.36 3.23 8.22
C TYR A 247 9.71 1.78 7.88
N ASN A 248 10.05 0.97 8.89
CA ASN A 248 10.29 -0.45 8.72
C ASN A 248 8.99 -1.18 8.37
N ILE A 249 7.87 -0.78 8.98
CA ILE A 249 6.54 -1.30 8.65
C ILE A 249 6.19 -0.95 7.20
N GLU A 250 6.37 0.32 6.82
CA GLU A 250 6.11 0.81 5.46
C GLU A 250 7.00 0.11 4.42
N GLY A 251 8.32 0.06 4.64
CA GLY A 251 9.27 -0.62 3.78
C GLY A 251 9.00 -2.12 3.65
N THR A 252 8.65 -2.79 4.75
CA THR A 252 8.28 -4.22 4.72
C THR A 252 6.98 -4.45 3.95
N SER A 253 6.04 -3.52 4.03
CA SER A 253 4.81 -3.58 3.24
C SER A 253 5.07 -3.41 1.74
N TYR A 254 5.95 -2.48 1.35
CA TYR A 254 6.40 -2.38 -0.05
C TYR A 254 7.12 -3.65 -0.52
N ALA A 255 7.96 -4.26 0.32
CA ALA A 255 8.62 -5.51 -0.02
C ALA A 255 7.60 -6.65 -0.25
N LEU A 256 6.57 -6.76 0.59
CA LEU A 256 5.49 -7.73 0.40
C LEU A 256 4.75 -7.48 -0.94
N LEU A 257 4.39 -6.23 -1.23
CA LEU A 257 3.75 -5.87 -2.49
C LEU A 257 4.64 -6.20 -3.70
N ALA A 258 5.95 -5.95 -3.61
CA ALA A 258 6.90 -6.31 -4.66
C ALA A 258 6.94 -7.83 -4.89
N LEU A 259 7.06 -8.62 -3.81
CA LEU A 259 7.09 -10.08 -3.90
C LEU A 259 5.80 -10.66 -4.47
N LEU A 260 4.64 -10.12 -4.08
CA LEU A 260 3.35 -10.48 -4.65
C LEU A 260 3.27 -10.17 -6.14
N GLN A 261 3.72 -8.98 -6.54
CA GLN A 261 3.76 -8.56 -7.96
C GLN A 261 4.72 -9.41 -8.80
N MET A 262 5.79 -9.93 -8.18
CA MET A 262 6.73 -10.88 -8.80
C MET A 262 6.28 -12.34 -8.75
N GLU A 263 5.09 -12.62 -8.19
CA GLU A 263 4.54 -13.97 -8.00
C GLU A 263 5.46 -14.89 -7.16
N LYS A 264 6.22 -14.33 -6.21
CA LYS A 264 7.13 -15.04 -5.29
C LYS A 264 6.42 -15.50 -4.02
N ALA A 265 5.35 -16.28 -4.18
CA ALA A 265 4.47 -16.72 -3.10
C ALA A 265 5.23 -17.35 -1.92
N GLU A 266 6.26 -18.14 -2.21
CA GLU A 266 7.10 -18.85 -1.24
C GLU A 266 7.83 -17.93 -0.25
N LEU A 267 8.07 -16.67 -0.64
CA LEU A 267 8.78 -15.68 0.19
C LEU A 267 7.84 -14.80 1.01
N THR A 268 6.54 -14.82 0.74
CA THR A 268 5.58 -13.85 1.33
C THR A 268 5.12 -14.24 2.74
N GLY A 269 5.00 -15.53 3.04
CA GLY A 269 4.44 -16.02 4.32
C GLY A 269 5.17 -15.51 5.57
N PRO A 270 6.51 -15.53 5.65
CA PRO A 270 7.25 -14.95 6.77
C PRO A 270 7.05 -13.43 6.92
N VAL A 271 6.95 -12.71 5.80
CA VAL A 271 6.76 -11.25 5.77
C VAL A 271 5.39 -10.87 6.30
N VAL A 272 4.35 -11.56 5.86
CA VAL A 272 2.97 -11.36 6.32
C VAL A 272 2.86 -11.63 7.82
N ARG A 273 3.48 -12.71 8.31
CA ARG A 273 3.50 -13.03 9.75
C ARG A 273 4.13 -11.91 10.56
N TRP A 274 5.24 -11.35 10.08
CA TRP A 274 5.88 -10.22 10.75
C TRP A 274 4.96 -9.00 10.77
N LEU A 275 4.36 -8.63 9.64
CA LEU A 275 3.45 -7.47 9.53
C LEU A 275 2.24 -7.59 10.47
N ALA A 276 1.60 -8.74 10.50
CA ALA A 276 0.44 -8.98 11.35
C ALA A 276 0.78 -9.09 12.86
N GLN A 277 2.06 -9.23 13.22
CA GLN A 277 2.53 -9.13 14.60
C GLN A 277 2.86 -7.70 15.03
N GLN A 278 2.88 -6.72 14.11
CA GLN A 278 3.18 -5.34 14.47
C GLN A 278 2.00 -4.74 15.25
N ASN A 279 2.31 -4.18 16.42
CA ASN A 279 1.28 -3.63 17.31
C ASN A 279 0.59 -2.44 16.66
N TYR A 280 -0.73 -2.51 16.67
CA TYR A 280 -1.62 -1.49 16.15
C TYR A 280 -2.13 -0.61 17.31
N PHE A 281 -1.85 0.69 17.29
CA PHE A 281 -2.27 1.61 18.36
C PHE A 281 -3.35 2.57 17.86
N GLY A 282 -4.59 2.40 18.36
CA GLY A 282 -5.61 3.44 18.57
C GLY A 282 -5.89 4.48 17.48
N GLY A 283 -5.55 4.24 16.21
CA GLY A 283 -5.57 5.26 15.16
C GLY A 283 -4.78 4.92 13.90
N GLY A 284 -3.79 4.02 13.99
CA GLY A 284 -2.93 3.61 12.87
C GLY A 284 -1.66 2.90 13.33
N TYR A 285 -0.71 2.73 12.42
CA TYR A 285 0.66 2.28 12.72
C TYR A 285 1.60 3.47 13.04
N GLY A 286 1.07 4.59 13.50
CA GLY A 286 1.84 5.79 13.86
C GLY A 286 2.25 6.69 12.69
N SER A 287 1.93 6.35 11.44
CA SER A 287 2.02 7.27 10.29
C SER A 287 0.97 6.95 9.23
N THR A 288 0.61 7.95 8.42
CA THR A 288 -0.37 7.79 7.33
C THR A 288 0.11 6.76 6.30
N GLN A 289 1.39 6.81 5.87
CA GLN A 289 1.97 5.84 4.92
C GLN A 289 2.01 4.42 5.48
N ALA A 290 2.53 4.22 6.69
CA ALA A 290 2.59 2.87 7.26
C ALA A 290 1.20 2.23 7.35
N THR A 291 0.19 3.03 7.71
CA THR A 291 -1.19 2.53 7.83
C THR A 291 -1.77 2.10 6.49
N ILE A 292 -1.70 2.95 5.46
CA ILE A 292 -2.23 2.59 4.14
C ILE A 292 -1.47 1.42 3.52
N LEU A 293 -0.14 1.39 3.63
CA LEU A 293 0.67 0.35 2.99
C LEU A 293 0.49 -1.04 3.63
N VAL A 294 0.39 -1.15 4.96
CA VAL A 294 0.17 -2.44 5.61
C VAL A 294 -1.15 -3.05 5.17
N PHE A 295 -2.24 -2.28 5.24
CA PHE A 295 -3.55 -2.82 4.85
C PHE A 295 -3.63 -3.08 3.35
N GLN A 296 -2.99 -2.26 2.51
CA GLN A 296 -2.90 -2.53 1.07
C GLN A 296 -2.17 -3.86 0.82
N ALA A 297 -1.02 -4.08 1.45
CA ALA A 297 -0.23 -5.29 1.28
C ALA A 297 -0.94 -6.54 1.81
N LEU A 298 -1.60 -6.45 2.97
CA LEU A 298 -2.37 -7.56 3.54
C LEU A 298 -3.63 -7.87 2.73
N ALA A 299 -4.34 -6.85 2.22
CA ALA A 299 -5.48 -7.06 1.30
C ALA A 299 -5.04 -7.78 0.02
N GLN A 300 -3.96 -7.31 -0.60
CA GLN A 300 -3.43 -7.93 -1.82
C GLN A 300 -2.95 -9.36 -1.57
N TYR A 301 -2.28 -9.61 -0.45
CA TYR A 301 -1.91 -10.98 -0.05
C TYR A 301 -3.15 -11.87 0.07
N HIS A 302 -4.20 -11.40 0.76
CA HIS A 302 -5.45 -12.14 0.91
C HIS A 302 -6.11 -12.47 -0.43
N VAL A 303 -6.13 -11.52 -1.38
CA VAL A 303 -6.69 -11.73 -2.73
C VAL A 303 -5.81 -12.66 -3.59
N ALA A 304 -4.50 -12.64 -3.40
CA ALA A 304 -3.56 -13.50 -4.13
C ALA A 304 -3.55 -14.95 -3.60
N LEU A 305 -3.88 -15.17 -2.32
CA LEU A 305 -3.77 -16.45 -1.63
C LEU A 305 -4.58 -17.59 -2.28
N PRO A 306 -5.86 -17.41 -2.67
CA PRO A 306 -6.63 -18.46 -3.35
C PRO A 306 -6.05 -18.83 -4.73
N ARG A 307 -5.25 -17.95 -5.33
CA ARG A 307 -4.60 -18.20 -6.63
C ARG A 307 -3.25 -18.92 -6.50
N GLN A 308 -2.67 -18.95 -5.30
CA GLN A 308 -1.30 -19.41 -5.09
C GLN A 308 -1.19 -20.72 -4.31
N LEU A 309 -2.23 -21.15 -3.58
CA LEU A 309 -2.23 -22.39 -2.81
C LEU A 309 -3.59 -23.10 -2.93
N GLU A 310 -3.63 -24.25 -3.61
CA GLU A 310 -4.68 -25.25 -3.38
C GLU A 310 -4.37 -25.95 -2.05
N LEU A 311 -5.07 -25.57 -0.97
CA LEU A 311 -4.96 -26.32 0.29
C LEU A 311 -5.56 -27.70 0.08
N ASN A 312 -4.72 -28.72 0.29
CA ASN A 312 -5.11 -30.12 0.17
C ASN A 312 -4.25 -30.97 1.11
N LEU A 313 -4.52 -30.87 2.42
CA LEU A 313 -3.68 -31.43 3.48
C LEU A 313 -4.39 -32.58 4.21
N ASP A 314 -3.69 -33.71 4.36
CA ASP A 314 -4.04 -34.78 5.30
C ASP A 314 -3.19 -34.66 6.56
N VAL A 315 -3.80 -34.27 7.67
CA VAL A 315 -3.11 -34.09 8.95
C VAL A 315 -3.54 -35.19 9.91
N SER A 316 -2.58 -35.98 10.40
CA SER A 316 -2.83 -37.02 11.41
C SER A 316 -2.14 -36.67 12.72
N VAL A 317 -2.91 -36.56 13.81
CA VAL A 317 -2.39 -36.28 15.16
C VAL A 317 -2.55 -37.51 16.04
N LEU A 318 -1.44 -38.16 16.39
CA LEU A 318 -1.41 -39.25 17.36
C LEU A 318 -1.08 -38.72 18.75
N LEU A 319 -2.01 -38.89 19.69
CA LEU A 319 -1.81 -38.50 21.09
C LEU A 319 -1.25 -39.70 21.88
N PRO A 320 -0.30 -39.52 22.82
CA PRO A 320 0.36 -40.63 23.53
C PRO A 320 -0.57 -41.60 24.29
N ARG A 321 -1.80 -41.18 24.60
CA ARG A 321 -2.82 -41.99 25.30
C ARG A 321 -3.95 -42.50 24.39
N ARG A 322 -3.83 -42.37 23.06
CA ARG A 322 -4.82 -42.88 22.10
C ARG A 322 -4.20 -43.97 21.25
N ALA A 323 -4.97 -45.04 21.03
CA ALA A 323 -4.58 -46.14 20.14
C ALA A 323 -4.59 -45.72 18.66
N ASN A 324 -5.47 -44.79 18.27
CA ASN A 324 -5.63 -44.34 16.89
C ASN A 324 -5.33 -42.84 16.75
N ALA A 325 -4.74 -42.46 15.61
CA ALA A 325 -4.53 -41.08 15.23
C ALA A 325 -5.86 -40.38 14.92
N ILE A 326 -5.91 -39.07 15.18
CA ILE A 326 -7.01 -38.20 14.77
C ILE A 326 -6.63 -37.60 13.42
N THR A 327 -7.37 -37.93 12.37
CA THR A 327 -7.12 -37.46 11.01
C THR A 327 -8.02 -36.28 10.66
N TYR A 328 -7.46 -35.27 10.00
CA TYR A 328 -8.14 -34.10 9.48
C TYR A 328 -7.77 -33.93 8.01
N ARG A 329 -8.78 -33.72 7.17
CA ARG A 329 -8.61 -33.25 5.80
C ARG A 329 -8.83 -31.75 5.80
N ILE A 330 -7.83 -30.98 5.37
CA ILE A 330 -7.94 -29.53 5.27
C ILE A 330 -7.83 -29.12 3.82
N GLU A 331 -8.92 -28.54 3.34
CA GLU A 331 -9.15 -28.04 1.99
C GLU A 331 -9.46 -26.54 2.09
N ASN A 332 -9.49 -25.84 0.95
CA ASN A 332 -9.72 -24.38 0.94
C ASN A 332 -11.06 -23.94 1.56
N ASN A 333 -11.98 -24.86 1.82
CA ASN A 333 -13.35 -24.62 2.24
C ASN A 333 -13.64 -25.00 3.72
N ASN A 334 -12.67 -25.54 4.48
CA ASN A 334 -12.93 -26.07 5.82
C ASN A 334 -11.87 -25.75 6.90
#